data_AF-A0A950F6I8-F1
#
_entry.id   AF-A0A950F6I8-F1
#
_cell.length_a   1.000
_cell.length_b   1.000
_cell.length_c   1.000
_cell.angle_alpha   90.00
_cell.angle_beta   90.00
_cell.angle_gamma   90.00
#
_symmetry.space_group_name_H-M   'P 1'
#
loop_
_entity.id
_entity.type
_entity.pdbx_description
1 polymer ?
#
loop_
_entity_poly.entity_id
_entity_poly.type
_entity_poly.pdbx_seq_one_letter_code
_entity_poly.pdbx_strand_id
1 'polypeptide(L)'
;VRDGTVLLGSLGKLRRKVRGRRGREQLEELAAQLRTRAARDWKHARRFGIPRAGRAVRTAAARVARWAFAAHDWQATCEALLRIYRKGRREAAHNRRSADSDSLHEWRKSTRYLRNQLLLLRPLQHASLAAAARELHRLDTRLGDDHDLAVLSAIVRQNAARSGTHTCSTLQKAIRRRRRKLQQRALSIGKRVYAEKPAHFAARLRRYIDRWPEG
;
A
#
# COMPACT_ATOMS: atom_id res chain seq x y z
N VAL A 1 -5.36 6.32 -9.19
CA VAL A 1 -5.09 5.61 -10.47
C VAL A 1 -3.74 4.92 -10.35
N ARG A 2 -3.64 3.63 -10.69
CA ARG A 2 -2.36 2.89 -10.71
C ARG A 2 -1.73 2.98 -12.10
N ASP A 3 -0.42 3.14 -12.12
CA ASP A 3 0.40 3.22 -13.33
C ASP A 3 0.39 1.87 -14.06
N GLY A 4 0.22 1.90 -15.39
CA GLY A 4 0.29 0.71 -16.26
C GLY A 4 1.57 -0.10 -16.07
N THR A 5 2.69 0.52 -15.68
CA THR A 5 3.97 -0.14 -15.38
C THR A 5 3.85 -1.16 -14.24
N VAL A 6 3.12 -0.80 -13.18
CA VAL A 6 2.89 -1.68 -12.02
C VAL A 6 2.01 -2.87 -12.40
N LEU A 7 1.03 -2.64 -13.27
CA LEU A 7 0.14 -3.68 -13.77
C LEU A 7 0.88 -4.65 -14.71
N LEU A 8 1.80 -4.15 -15.54
CA LEU A 8 2.68 -4.98 -16.37
C LEU A 8 3.57 -5.89 -15.51
N GLY A 9 4.17 -5.35 -14.45
CA GLY A 9 4.94 -6.15 -13.49
C GLY A 9 4.10 -7.24 -12.82
N SER A 10 2.84 -6.93 -12.49
CA SER A 10 1.88 -7.89 -11.94
C SER A 10 1.49 -8.97 -12.95
N LEU A 11 1.28 -8.60 -14.21
CA LEU A 11 0.98 -9.51 -15.30
C LEU A 11 2.15 -10.46 -15.59
N GLY A 12 3.39 -9.95 -15.60
CA GLY A 12 4.61 -10.75 -15.81
C GLY A 12 4.77 -11.87 -14.76
N LYS A 13 4.43 -11.60 -13.49
CA LYS A 13 4.42 -12.60 -12.41
C LYS A 13 3.37 -13.71 -12.62
N LEU A 14 2.36 -13.48 -13.47
CA LEU A 14 1.29 -14.43 -13.76
C LEU A 14 1.47 -15.17 -15.10
N ARG A 15 2.28 -14.62 -16.03
CA ARG A 15 2.50 -15.16 -17.38
C ARG A 15 2.86 -16.64 -17.42
N ARG A 16 3.71 -17.10 -16.48
CA ARG A 16 4.15 -18.51 -16.38
C ARG A 16 3.00 -19.50 -16.14
N LYS A 17 1.80 -19.04 -15.79
CA LYS A 17 0.64 -19.89 -15.48
C LYS A 17 -0.35 -20.05 -16.62
N VAL A 18 -0.19 -19.28 -17.70
CA VAL A 18 -1.05 -19.38 -18.88
C VAL A 18 -0.38 -20.34 -19.87
N ARG A 19 -1.10 -21.39 -20.27
CA ARG A 19 -0.66 -22.40 -21.24
C ARG A 19 -1.50 -22.32 -22.51
N GLY A 20 -0.97 -22.83 -23.62
CA GLY A 20 -1.62 -22.84 -24.93
C GLY A 20 -1.44 -21.54 -25.73
N ARG A 21 -1.46 -21.67 -27.06
CA ARG A 21 -1.22 -20.57 -28.02
C ARG A 21 -2.19 -19.41 -27.84
N ARG A 22 -3.50 -19.70 -27.85
CA ARG A 22 -4.57 -18.70 -27.68
C ARG A 22 -4.48 -17.93 -26.36
N GLY A 23 -4.05 -18.58 -25.28
CA GLY A 23 -3.83 -17.92 -23.99
C GLY A 23 -2.63 -16.97 -23.99
N ARG A 24 -1.57 -17.30 -24.74
CA ARG A 24 -0.39 -16.43 -24.88
C ARG A 24 -0.71 -15.20 -25.73
N GLU A 25 -1.44 -15.36 -26.83
CA GLU A 25 -1.85 -14.26 -27.71
C GLU A 25 -2.66 -13.20 -26.95
N GLN A 26 -3.67 -13.60 -26.18
CA GLN A 26 -4.47 -12.68 -25.36
C GLN A 26 -3.68 -12.01 -24.23
N LEU A 27 -2.72 -12.72 -23.67
CA LEU A 27 -1.86 -12.14 -22.64
C LEU A 27 -0.99 -11.03 -23.23
N GLU A 28 -0.47 -11.23 -24.46
CA GLU A 28 0.30 -10.22 -25.15
C GLU A 28 -0.58 -9.05 -25.63
N GLU A 29 -1.83 -9.31 -26.04
CA GLU A 29 -2.80 -8.24 -26.34
C GLU A 29 -3.04 -7.37 -25.10
N LEU A 30 -3.32 -7.98 -23.95
CA LEU A 30 -3.48 -7.26 -22.68
C LEU A 30 -2.19 -6.52 -22.30
N ALA A 31 -1.02 -7.13 -22.48
CA ALA A 31 0.25 -6.49 -22.21
C ALA A 31 0.47 -5.27 -23.12
N ALA A 32 0.13 -5.37 -24.42
CA ALA A 32 0.21 -4.24 -25.35
C ALA A 32 -0.70 -3.09 -24.92
N GLN A 33 -1.96 -3.37 -24.54
CA GLN A 33 -2.87 -2.35 -24.02
C GLN A 33 -2.31 -1.67 -22.75
N LEU A 34 -1.74 -2.45 -21.83
CA LEU A 34 -1.12 -1.91 -20.61
C LEU A 34 0.14 -1.09 -20.90
N ARG A 35 0.96 -1.47 -21.90
CA ARG A 35 2.13 -0.68 -22.36
C ARG A 35 1.68 0.68 -22.92
N THR A 36 0.67 0.70 -23.78
CA THR A 36 0.12 1.95 -24.32
C THR A 36 -0.44 2.85 -23.23
N ARG A 37 -1.11 2.27 -22.22
CA ARG A 37 -1.58 3.00 -21.05
C ARG A 37 -0.40 3.55 -20.23
N ALA A 38 0.61 2.74 -19.93
CA ALA A 38 1.80 3.15 -19.18
C ALA A 38 2.53 4.31 -19.88
N ALA A 39 2.69 4.25 -21.21
CA ALA A 39 3.31 5.32 -21.98
C ALA A 39 2.53 6.64 -21.88
N ARG A 40 1.20 6.59 -21.96
CA ARG A 40 0.33 7.76 -21.79
C ARG A 40 0.41 8.33 -20.37
N ASP A 41 0.28 7.47 -19.37
CA ASP A 41 0.36 7.83 -17.95
C ASP A 41 1.73 8.47 -17.64
N TRP A 42 2.82 7.90 -18.16
CA TRP A 42 4.18 8.43 -18.03
C TRP A 42 4.34 9.79 -18.71
N LYS A 43 3.86 9.96 -19.94
CA LYS A 43 3.93 11.24 -20.65
C LYS A 43 3.19 12.34 -19.88
N HIS A 44 2.00 12.03 -19.36
CA HIS A 44 1.23 12.97 -18.55
C HIS A 44 1.91 13.26 -17.20
N ALA A 45 2.41 12.23 -16.52
CA ALA A 45 3.14 12.36 -15.27
C ALA A 45 4.41 13.21 -15.46
N ARG A 46 5.21 12.96 -16.49
CA ARG A 46 6.42 13.72 -16.79
C ARG A 46 6.11 15.20 -17.06
N ARG A 47 5.05 15.48 -17.82
CA ARG A 47 4.70 16.86 -18.20
C ARG A 47 4.07 17.65 -17.05
N PHE A 48 3.18 17.03 -16.27
CA PHE A 48 2.37 17.75 -15.27
C PHE A 48 2.55 17.21 -13.84
N GLY A 49 2.61 15.89 -13.69
CA GLY A 49 2.64 15.22 -12.39
C GLY A 49 3.95 15.44 -11.62
N ILE A 50 5.11 15.20 -12.24
CA ILE A 50 6.43 15.31 -11.62
C ILE A 50 6.72 16.75 -11.21
N PRO A 51 6.53 17.78 -12.06
CA PRO A 51 6.71 19.16 -11.64
C PRO A 51 5.79 19.56 -10.47
N ARG A 52 4.52 19.15 -10.52
CA ARG A 52 3.56 19.40 -9.43
C ARG A 52 3.96 18.72 -8.13
N ALA A 53 4.36 17.46 -8.19
CA ALA A 53 4.84 16.71 -7.03
C ALA A 53 6.12 17.33 -6.46
N GLY A 54 7.07 17.73 -7.33
CA GLY A 54 8.29 18.40 -6.92
C GLY A 54 8.03 19.72 -6.20
N ARG A 55 7.08 20.54 -6.71
CA ARG A 55 6.62 21.74 -5.99
C ARG A 55 6.01 21.41 -4.64
N ALA A 56 5.07 20.45 -4.59
CA ALA A 56 4.43 20.06 -3.34
C ALA A 56 5.42 19.55 -2.28
N VAL A 57 6.42 18.75 -2.68
CA VAL A 57 7.48 18.27 -1.78
C VAL A 57 8.33 19.42 -1.28
N ARG A 58 8.77 20.35 -2.14
CA ARG A 58 9.54 21.53 -1.72
C ARG A 58 8.75 22.43 -0.76
N THR A 59 7.47 22.68 -1.06
CA THR A 59 6.58 23.45 -0.16
C THR A 59 6.40 22.75 1.19
N ALA A 60 6.22 21.43 1.19
CA ALA A 60 6.14 20.67 2.43
C ALA A 60 7.45 20.71 3.23
N ALA A 61 8.61 20.58 2.56
CA ALA A 61 9.92 20.66 3.20
C ALA A 61 10.18 22.04 3.83
N ALA A 62 9.86 23.12 3.11
CA ALA A 62 9.97 24.49 3.63
C ALA A 62 9.06 24.74 4.84
N ARG A 63 7.86 24.14 4.86
CA ARG A 63 6.96 24.21 6.04
C ARG A 63 7.52 23.47 7.24
N VAL A 64 8.02 22.24 7.04
CA VAL A 64 8.60 21.43 8.11
C VAL A 64 9.85 22.09 8.71
N ALA A 65 10.67 22.75 7.89
CA ALA A 65 11.85 23.48 8.36
C ALA A 65 11.52 24.66 9.31
N ARG A 66 10.26 25.13 9.33
CA ARG A 66 9.80 26.23 10.20
C ARG A 66 9.02 25.74 11.41
N TRP A 67 8.92 24.43 11.63
CA TRP A 67 8.22 23.89 12.78
C TRP A 67 9.05 24.10 14.06
N ALA A 68 8.50 24.86 14.99
CA ALA A 68 8.85 24.76 16.40
C ALA A 68 7.88 23.75 17.04
N PHE A 69 8.40 22.72 17.70
CA PHE A 69 7.56 21.73 18.39
C PHE A 69 7.49 22.11 19.87
N ALA A 70 6.29 22.48 20.34
CA ALA A 70 6.00 22.58 21.76
C ALA A 70 5.56 21.22 22.32
N ALA A 71 5.57 21.05 23.64
CA ALA A 71 5.10 19.83 24.30
C ALA A 71 3.65 19.43 23.93
N HIS A 72 2.78 20.42 23.69
CA HIS A 72 1.40 20.19 23.23
C HIS A 72 1.33 19.55 21.83
N ASP A 73 2.27 19.89 20.94
CA ASP A 73 2.37 19.32 19.59
C ASP A 73 2.72 17.83 19.64
N TRP A 74 3.46 17.41 20.67
CA TRP A 74 3.79 16.01 20.87
C TRP A 74 2.60 15.18 21.32
N GLN A 75 1.75 15.73 22.18
CA GLN A 75 0.52 15.08 22.62
C GLN A 75 -0.44 14.89 21.44
N ALA A 76 -0.67 15.96 20.66
CA ALA A 76 -1.50 15.89 19.46
C ALA A 76 -0.97 14.86 18.44
N THR A 77 0.35 14.75 18.30
CA THR A 77 0.98 13.77 17.41
C THR A 77 0.82 12.34 17.93
N CYS A 78 1.00 12.10 19.23
CA CYS A 78 0.75 10.79 19.85
C CYS A 78 -0.70 10.34 19.64
N GLU A 79 -1.65 11.26 19.81
CA GLU A 79 -3.06 10.97 19.58
C GLU A 79 -3.35 10.65 18.11
N ALA A 80 -2.75 11.41 17.17
CA ALA A 80 -2.89 11.14 15.74
C ALA A 80 -2.35 9.76 15.36
N LEU A 81 -1.16 9.39 15.86
CA LEU A 81 -0.57 8.07 15.72
C LEU A 81 -1.48 6.98 16.30
N LEU A 82 -2.02 7.19 17.49
CA LEU A 82 -2.91 6.27 18.16
C LEU A 82 -4.23 6.08 17.40
N ARG A 83 -4.82 7.15 16.85
CA ARG A 83 -6.03 7.07 16.01
C ARG A 83 -5.78 6.19 14.79
N ILE A 84 -4.69 6.41 14.07
CA ILE A 84 -4.34 5.61 12.89
C ILE A 84 -4.00 4.16 13.27
N TYR A 85 -3.30 3.94 14.38
CA TYR A 85 -3.03 2.60 14.91
C TYR A 85 -4.32 1.84 15.21
N ARG A 86 -5.27 2.47 15.91
CA ARG A 86 -6.59 1.91 16.21
C ARG A 86 -7.36 1.59 14.94
N LYS A 87 -7.37 2.50 13.96
CA LYS A 87 -8.00 2.24 12.65
C LYS A 87 -7.38 1.00 12.00
N GLY A 88 -6.06 0.98 11.82
CA GLY A 88 -5.36 -0.15 11.20
C GLY A 88 -5.59 -1.49 11.92
N ARG A 89 -5.67 -1.48 13.25
CA ARG A 89 -6.00 -2.67 14.06
C ARG A 89 -7.44 -3.16 13.83
N ARG A 90 -8.42 -2.25 13.75
CA ARG A 90 -9.81 -2.59 13.43
C ARG A 90 -9.94 -3.16 12.02
N GLU A 91 -9.29 -2.52 11.05
CA GLU A 91 -9.24 -2.99 9.66
C GLU A 91 -8.62 -4.39 9.56
N ALA A 92 -7.51 -4.64 10.28
CA ALA A 92 -6.90 -5.96 10.35
C ALA A 92 -7.87 -7.02 10.91
N ALA A 93 -8.61 -6.69 11.97
CA ALA A 93 -9.59 -7.58 12.58
C ALA A 93 -10.79 -7.85 11.66
N HIS A 94 -11.28 -6.82 10.95
CA HIS A 94 -12.35 -6.94 9.98
C HIS A 94 -11.93 -7.81 8.80
N ASN A 95 -10.81 -7.50 8.16
CA ASN A 95 -10.26 -8.24 7.02
C ASN A 95 -9.89 -9.69 7.37
N ARG A 96 -9.67 -10.01 8.65
CA ARG A 96 -9.49 -11.40 9.10
C ARG A 96 -10.77 -12.22 8.99
N ARG A 97 -11.93 -11.58 9.16
CA ARG A 97 -13.26 -12.22 9.11
C ARG A 97 -13.83 -12.20 7.70
N SER A 98 -13.82 -11.03 7.06
CA SER A 98 -14.31 -10.81 5.71
C SER A 98 -13.41 -9.80 5.02
N ALA A 99 -12.61 -10.27 4.06
CA ALA A 99 -11.77 -9.39 3.25
C ALA A 99 -12.43 -9.15 1.90
N ASP A 100 -12.68 -7.88 1.59
CA ASP A 100 -13.06 -7.42 0.27
C ASP A 100 -12.05 -6.39 -0.26
N SER A 101 -12.25 -5.93 -1.49
CA SER A 101 -11.29 -5.04 -2.15
C SER A 101 -11.21 -3.66 -1.49
N ASP A 102 -12.31 -3.17 -0.94
CA ASP A 102 -12.41 -1.84 -0.36
C ASP A 102 -11.90 -1.86 1.08
N SER A 103 -12.26 -2.88 1.85
CA SER A 103 -11.73 -3.11 3.21
C SER A 103 -10.21 -3.28 3.19
N LEU A 104 -9.66 -4.02 2.22
CA LEU A 104 -8.21 -4.18 2.05
C LEU A 104 -7.55 -2.87 1.62
N HIS A 105 -8.24 -2.03 0.85
CA HIS A 105 -7.75 -0.73 0.44
C HIS A 105 -7.72 0.28 1.61
N GLU A 106 -8.75 0.31 2.45
CA GLU A 106 -8.77 1.08 3.70
C GLU A 106 -7.65 0.64 4.65
N TRP A 107 -7.46 -0.67 4.79
CA TRP A 107 -6.39 -1.19 5.61
C TRP A 107 -5.01 -0.76 5.09
N ARG A 108 -4.83 -0.74 3.77
CA ARG A 108 -3.61 -0.25 3.14
C ARG A 108 -3.37 1.22 3.43
N LYS A 109 -4.40 2.08 3.32
CA LYS A 109 -4.28 3.52 3.62
C LYS A 109 -3.81 3.73 5.06
N SER A 110 -4.47 3.08 6.01
CA SER A 110 -4.11 3.21 7.43
C SER A 110 -2.69 2.69 7.74
N THR A 111 -2.29 1.55 7.15
CA THR A 111 -0.92 1.01 7.25
C THR A 111 0.12 2.00 6.72
N ARG A 112 -0.12 2.57 5.54
CA ARG A 112 0.79 3.55 4.92
C ARG A 112 0.91 4.83 5.75
N TYR A 113 -0.20 5.34 6.27
CA TYR A 113 -0.19 6.51 7.15
C TYR A 113 0.60 6.25 8.42
N LEU A 114 0.34 5.13 9.11
CA LEU A 114 1.07 4.77 10.33
C LEU A 114 2.57 4.66 10.07
N ARG A 115 2.97 3.98 8.98
CA ARG A 115 4.37 3.86 8.59
C ARG A 115 5.01 5.24 8.42
N ASN A 116 4.36 6.12 7.67
CA ASN A 116 4.89 7.46 7.40
C ASN A 116 5.01 8.28 8.69
N GLN A 117 4.04 8.20 9.59
CA GLN A 117 4.11 8.87 10.89
C GLN A 117 5.24 8.32 11.76
N LEU A 118 5.46 7.00 11.79
CA LEU A 118 6.59 6.41 12.52
C LEU A 118 7.95 6.80 11.93
N LEU A 119 8.03 7.07 10.61
CA LEU A 119 9.26 7.58 10.00
C LEU A 119 9.59 9.00 10.46
N LEU A 120 8.59 9.80 10.85
CA LEU A 120 8.84 11.13 11.45
C LEU A 120 9.46 10.99 12.84
N LEU A 121 9.20 9.88 13.54
CA LEU A 121 9.82 9.56 14.83
C LEU A 121 11.20 8.89 14.70
N ARG A 122 11.76 8.80 13.50
CA ARG A 122 13.09 8.22 13.28
C ARG A 122 14.21 8.91 14.08
N PRO A 123 14.20 10.23 14.30
CA PRO A 123 15.20 10.89 15.14
C PRO A 123 15.34 10.25 16.51
N LEU A 124 14.23 9.76 17.11
CA LEU A 124 14.23 9.05 18.41
C LEU A 124 15.17 7.84 18.49
N GLN A 125 15.69 7.34 17.36
CA GLN A 125 16.71 6.29 17.28
C GLN A 125 16.38 4.97 18.00
N HIS A 126 15.11 4.73 18.34
CA HIS A 126 14.68 3.48 18.95
C HIS A 126 14.56 2.34 17.94
N ALA A 127 15.29 1.26 18.18
CA ALA A 127 15.27 0.05 17.34
C ALA A 127 13.85 -0.54 17.17
N SER A 128 12.99 -0.42 18.18
CA SER A 128 11.61 -0.88 18.13
C SER A 128 10.76 -0.11 17.11
N LEU A 129 10.95 1.20 16.97
CA LEU A 129 10.26 2.03 15.97
C LEU A 129 10.71 1.67 14.55
N ALA A 130 12.02 1.48 14.36
CA ALA A 130 12.57 1.02 13.08
C ALA A 130 12.04 -0.38 12.71
N ALA A 131 11.95 -1.30 13.68
CA ALA A 131 11.36 -2.62 13.47
C ALA A 131 9.87 -2.53 13.08
N ALA A 132 9.08 -1.71 13.79
CA ALA A 132 7.66 -1.50 13.48
C ALA A 132 7.46 -0.90 12.08
N ALA A 133 8.25 0.12 11.71
CA ALA A 133 8.20 0.74 10.39
C ALA A 133 8.55 -0.26 9.27
N ARG A 134 9.50 -1.18 9.50
CA ARG A 134 9.85 -2.26 8.55
C ARG A 134 8.71 -3.27 8.39
N GLU A 135 8.07 -3.70 9.48
CA GLU A 135 6.92 -4.62 9.38
C GLU A 135 5.72 -3.94 8.70
N LEU A 136 5.44 -2.67 9.00
CA LEU A 136 4.42 -1.88 8.30
C LEU A 136 4.73 -1.70 6.82
N HIS A 137 6.01 -1.53 6.46
CA HIS A 137 6.41 -1.51 5.05
C HIS A 137 6.09 -2.83 4.36
N ARG A 138 6.46 -3.96 4.98
CA ARG A 138 6.14 -5.30 4.46
C ARG A 138 4.63 -5.48 4.29
N LEU A 139 3.82 -5.00 5.24
CA LEU A 139 2.36 -5.03 5.15
C LEU A 139 1.84 -4.16 3.98
N ASP A 140 2.27 -2.90 3.87
CA ASP A 140 1.86 -2.00 2.78
C ASP A 140 2.24 -2.57 1.40
N THR A 141 3.42 -3.22 1.28
CA THR A 141 3.82 -3.89 0.05
C THR A 141 2.86 -5.03 -0.31
N ARG A 142 2.45 -5.88 0.64
CA ARG A 142 1.52 -7.00 0.35
C ARG A 142 0.11 -6.52 0.01
N LEU A 143 -0.39 -5.53 0.72
CA LEU A 143 -1.68 -4.90 0.42
C LEU A 143 -1.63 -4.15 -0.91
N GLY A 144 -0.49 -3.53 -1.23
CA GLY A 144 -0.22 -2.89 -2.52
C GLY A 144 -0.27 -3.89 -3.67
N ASP A 145 0.48 -4.98 -3.58
CA ASP A 145 0.48 -6.07 -4.57
C ASP A 145 -0.94 -6.66 -4.76
N ASP A 146 -1.74 -6.81 -3.69
CA ASP A 146 -3.12 -7.33 -3.80
C ASP A 146 -4.03 -6.35 -4.55
N HIS A 147 -3.94 -5.07 -4.21
CA HIS A 147 -4.71 -4.03 -4.87
C HIS A 147 -4.36 -3.91 -6.36
N ASP A 148 -3.07 -3.99 -6.71
CA ASP A 148 -2.63 -3.97 -8.12
C ASP A 148 -3.24 -5.16 -8.90
N LEU A 149 -3.36 -6.33 -8.26
CA LEU A 149 -4.04 -7.49 -8.83
C LEU A 149 -5.57 -7.33 -8.88
N ALA A 150 -6.19 -6.60 -7.96
CA ALA A 150 -7.61 -6.26 -8.01
C ALA A 150 -7.92 -5.41 -9.24
N VAL A 151 -7.10 -4.37 -9.49
CA VAL A 151 -7.18 -3.51 -10.67
C VAL A 151 -6.96 -4.32 -11.95
N LEU A 152 -5.92 -5.17 -11.99
CA LEU A 152 -5.68 -6.06 -13.14
C LEU A 152 -6.88 -7.00 -13.39
N SER A 153 -7.49 -7.53 -12.32
CA SER A 153 -8.68 -8.38 -12.41
C SER A 153 -9.85 -7.66 -13.08
N ALA A 154 -10.06 -6.38 -12.77
CA ALA A 154 -11.12 -5.57 -13.36
C ALA A 154 -10.88 -5.34 -14.86
N ILE A 155 -9.65 -4.98 -15.24
CA ILE A 155 -9.27 -4.78 -16.65
C ILE A 155 -9.47 -6.06 -17.46
N VAL A 156 -9.03 -7.21 -16.93
CA VAL A 156 -9.21 -8.51 -17.59
C VAL A 156 -10.70 -8.83 -17.80
N ARG A 157 -11.56 -8.55 -16.82
CA ARG A 157 -13.02 -8.77 -16.95
C ARG A 157 -13.63 -7.86 -18.01
N GLN A 158 -13.23 -6.60 -18.04
CA GLN A 158 -13.73 -5.63 -19.01
C GLN A 158 -13.34 -6.02 -20.44
N ASN A 159 -12.12 -6.52 -20.65
CA ASN A 159 -11.70 -7.05 -21.95
C ASN A 159 -12.45 -8.34 -22.32
N ALA A 160 -12.66 -9.25 -21.36
CA ALA A 160 -13.43 -10.48 -21.59
C ALA A 160 -14.85 -10.19 -22.13
N ALA A 161 -15.51 -9.19 -21.54
CA ALA A 161 -16.86 -8.78 -21.93
C ALA A 161 -16.91 -8.22 -23.35
N ARG A 162 -15.83 -7.59 -23.83
CA ARG A 162 -15.72 -7.05 -25.20
C ARG A 162 -15.38 -8.10 -26.25
N SER A 163 -14.61 -9.11 -25.88
CA SER A 163 -14.06 -10.09 -26.83
C SER A 163 -14.75 -11.47 -26.80
N GLY A 164 -15.67 -11.73 -25.87
CA GLY A 164 -16.47 -12.97 -25.82
C GLY A 164 -15.71 -14.27 -25.49
N THR A 165 -14.51 -14.21 -24.89
CA THR A 165 -13.62 -15.39 -24.77
C THR A 165 -13.54 -16.03 -23.37
N HIS A 166 -13.57 -17.38 -23.34
CA HIS A 166 -13.48 -18.25 -22.15
C HIS A 166 -12.10 -18.25 -21.45
N THR A 167 -11.03 -17.90 -22.16
CA THR A 167 -9.63 -17.92 -21.67
C THR A 167 -9.37 -16.95 -20.51
N CYS A 168 -10.19 -15.90 -20.37
CA CYS A 168 -10.17 -15.00 -19.20
C CYS A 168 -10.37 -15.75 -17.88
N SER A 169 -11.01 -16.93 -17.89
CA SER A 169 -11.22 -17.75 -16.69
C SER A 169 -9.89 -18.20 -16.04
N THR A 170 -8.90 -18.63 -16.82
CA THR A 170 -7.61 -19.13 -16.28
C THR A 170 -6.80 -18.01 -15.65
N LEU A 171 -6.69 -16.86 -16.30
CA LEU A 171 -5.99 -15.70 -15.74
C LEU A 171 -6.71 -15.16 -14.50
N GLN A 172 -8.04 -15.10 -14.51
CA GLN A 172 -8.84 -14.72 -13.34
C GLN A 172 -8.63 -15.69 -12.16
N LYS A 173 -8.60 -17.01 -12.42
CA LYS A 173 -8.26 -18.03 -11.40
C LYS A 173 -6.85 -17.79 -10.85
N ALA A 174 -5.87 -17.50 -11.71
CA ALA A 174 -4.49 -17.21 -11.30
C ALA A 174 -4.38 -15.95 -10.43
N ILE A 175 -5.08 -14.87 -10.81
CA ILE A 175 -5.19 -13.62 -10.05
C ILE A 175 -5.79 -13.90 -8.67
N ARG A 176 -6.97 -14.55 -8.60
CA ARG A 176 -7.64 -14.89 -7.33
C ARG A 176 -6.73 -15.69 -6.41
N ARG A 177 -6.03 -16.72 -6.92
CA ARG A 177 -5.10 -17.53 -6.14
C ARG A 177 -3.94 -16.70 -5.60
N ARG A 178 -3.41 -15.75 -6.38
CA ARG A 178 -2.31 -14.89 -5.94
C ARG A 178 -2.77 -13.88 -4.89
N ARG A 179 -3.93 -13.26 -5.09
CA ARG A 179 -4.58 -12.35 -4.13
C ARG A 179 -4.78 -13.01 -2.78
N ARG A 180 -5.39 -14.21 -2.73
CA ARG A 180 -5.54 -14.99 -1.49
C ARG A 180 -4.22 -15.20 -0.74
N LYS A 181 -3.14 -15.55 -1.44
CA LYS A 181 -1.80 -15.71 -0.83
C LYS A 181 -1.23 -14.40 -0.28
N LEU A 182 -1.46 -13.28 -0.95
CA LEU A 182 -1.02 -11.96 -0.49
C LEU A 182 -1.81 -11.52 0.74
N GLN A 183 -3.13 -11.72 0.72
CA GLN A 183 -4.04 -11.44 1.83
C GLN A 183 -3.67 -12.25 3.08
N GLN A 184 -3.44 -13.57 2.95
CA GLN A 184 -2.98 -14.41 4.06
C GLN A 184 -1.67 -13.90 4.67
N ARG A 185 -0.70 -13.51 3.83
CA ARG A 185 0.57 -12.93 4.30
C ARG A 185 0.37 -11.57 4.96
N ALA A 186 -0.49 -10.72 4.41
CA ALA A 186 -0.84 -9.43 4.99
C ALA A 186 -1.49 -9.61 6.36
N LEU A 187 -2.43 -10.55 6.52
CA LEU A 187 -3.06 -10.90 7.79
C LEU A 187 -2.04 -11.40 8.82
N SER A 188 -1.09 -12.25 8.43
CA SER A 188 -0.01 -12.72 9.30
C SER A 188 0.87 -11.57 9.81
N ILE A 189 1.30 -10.67 8.92
CA ILE A 189 2.08 -9.49 9.29
C ILE A 189 1.24 -8.55 10.16
N GLY A 190 -0.02 -8.31 9.78
CA GLY A 190 -0.97 -7.49 10.52
C GLY A 190 -1.16 -7.96 11.96
N LYS A 191 -1.25 -9.27 12.19
CA LYS A 191 -1.32 -9.85 13.54
C LYS A 191 -0.14 -9.42 14.40
N ARG A 192 1.08 -9.38 13.84
CA ARG A 192 2.30 -8.97 14.55
C ARG A 192 2.37 -7.46 14.76
N VAL A 193 2.09 -6.68 13.72
CA VAL A 193 2.09 -5.20 13.75
C VAL A 193 1.09 -4.66 14.78
N TYR A 194 -0.10 -5.26 14.83
CA TYR A 194 -1.21 -4.79 15.68
C TYR A 194 -1.42 -5.66 16.93
N ALA A 195 -0.38 -6.41 17.35
CA ALA A 195 -0.43 -7.29 18.53
C ALA A 195 -0.58 -6.50 19.84
N GLU A 196 0.08 -5.36 19.92
CA GLU A 196 0.08 -4.50 21.10
C GLU A 196 -1.30 -3.85 21.31
N LYS A 197 -1.74 -3.74 22.57
CA LYS A 197 -2.96 -3.00 22.90
C LYS A 197 -2.73 -1.50 22.59
N PRO A 198 -3.71 -0.77 22.04
CA PRO A 198 -3.54 0.64 21.71
C PRO A 198 -3.04 1.52 22.88
N ALA A 199 -3.47 1.25 24.11
CA ALA A 199 -3.01 1.96 25.29
C ALA A 199 -1.51 1.75 25.56
N HIS A 200 -1.01 0.51 25.40
CA HIS A 200 0.41 0.20 25.57
C HIS A 200 1.26 0.82 24.47
N PHE A 201 0.76 0.79 23.23
CA PHE A 201 1.40 1.46 22.10
C PHE A 201 1.58 2.96 22.37
N ALA A 202 0.53 3.63 22.84
CA ALA A 202 0.57 5.05 23.19
C ALA A 202 1.54 5.33 24.35
N ALA A 203 1.46 4.56 25.44
CA ALA A 203 2.36 4.72 26.59
C ALA A 203 3.83 4.47 26.23
N ARG A 204 4.11 3.55 25.30
CA ARG A 204 5.47 3.33 24.79
C ARG A 204 5.96 4.51 23.96
N LEU A 205 5.14 5.06 23.07
CA LEU A 205 5.52 6.24 22.28
C LEU A 205 5.78 7.45 23.17
N ARG A 206 4.91 7.70 24.16
CA ARG A 206 5.08 8.78 25.13
C ARG A 206 6.43 8.68 25.85
N ARG A 207 6.78 7.50 26.38
CA ARG A 207 8.08 7.28 27.02
C ARG A 207 9.30 7.55 26.12
N TYR A 208 9.18 7.33 24.81
CA TYR A 208 10.27 7.63 23.86
C TYR A 208 10.41 9.13 23.61
N ILE A 209 9.27 9.81 23.57
CA ILE A 209 9.19 11.25 23.37
C ILE A 209 9.65 12.00 24.63
N ASP A 210 9.21 11.59 25.83
CA ASP A 210 9.58 12.25 27.09
C ASP A 210 11.09 12.14 27.39
N ARG A 211 11.78 11.15 26.80
CA ARG A 211 13.23 10.96 26.91
C ARG A 211 14.01 11.61 25.79
N TRP A 212 13.32 12.25 24.84
CA TRP A 212 13.95 12.97 23.76
C TRP A 212 14.48 14.30 24.32
N PRO A 213 15.80 14.54 24.31
CA PRO A 213 16.33 15.82 24.77
C PRO A 213 15.75 16.94 23.89
N GLU A 214 15.27 18.02 24.53
CA GLU A 214 14.99 19.27 23.83
C GLU A 214 16.31 19.72 23.19
N GLY A 215 16.33 19.77 21.86
CA GLY A 215 17.43 20.31 21.07
C GLY A 215 17.16 21.75 20.71
#